data_AF-A0A5Q4DV13-F1
#
_entry.id   AF-A0A5Q4DV13-F1
#
_cell.length_a   1.000
_cell.length_b   1.000
_cell.length_c   1.000
_cell.angle_alpha   90.00
_cell.angle_beta   90.00
_cell.angle_gamma   90.00
#
_symmetry.space_group_name_H-M   'P 1'
#
loop_
_entity.id
_entity.type
_entity.pdbx_description
1 polymer ?
#
loop_
_entity_poly.entity_id
_entity_poly.type
_entity_poly.pdbx_seq_one_letter_code
_entity_poly.pdbx_strand_id
1 'polypeptide(L)' 'HIDVDVTGVLRRDMTIDQAGDALIEMVKRTANGRVTAAEALGHREFSMTKLYRSA' A
#
# COMPACT_ATOMS: atom_id res chain seq x y z
N HIS A 1 -9.38 4.35 -3.75
CA HIS A 1 -9.19 2.88 -3.85
C HIS A 1 -8.28 2.45 -2.72
N ILE A 2 -8.56 1.31 -2.10
CA ILE A 2 -7.85 0.83 -0.91
C ILE A 2 -7.55 -0.65 -1.14
N ASP A 3 -6.27 -1.02 -1.13
CA ASP A 3 -5.84 -2.41 -1.31
C ASP A 3 -5.96 -3.25 -0.03
N VAL A 4 -5.82 -2.62 1.15
CA VAL A 4 -5.99 -3.24 2.47
C VAL A 4 -6.86 -2.33 3.33
N ASP A 5 -8.05 -2.79 3.72
CA ASP A 5 -8.91 -2.07 4.67
C ASP A 5 -8.57 -2.49 6.11
N VAL A 6 -8.05 -1.54 6.90
CA VAL A 6 -7.70 -1.73 8.32
C VAL A 6 -8.59 -0.91 9.26
N THR A 7 -9.74 -0.42 8.78
CA THR A 7 -10.66 0.40 9.59
C THR A 7 -11.16 -0.32 10.85
N GLY A 8 -11.18 -1.66 10.84
CA GLY A 8 -11.51 -2.49 11.99
C GLY A 8 -10.63 -2.25 13.22
N VAL A 9 -9.38 -1.77 13.05
CA VAL A 9 -8.47 -1.49 14.17
C VAL A 9 -9.05 -0.41 15.09
N LEU A 10 -9.58 0.67 14.52
CA LEU A 10 -10.17 1.77 15.29
C LEU A 10 -11.55 1.41 15.86
N ARG A 11 -12.27 0.49 15.19
CA ARG A 11 -13.55 -0.04 15.68
C ARG A 11 -13.40 -1.12 16.75
N ARG A 12 -12.17 -1.60 16.98
CA ARG A 12 -11.82 -2.73 17.86
C ARG A 12 -12.34 -4.09 17.40
N ASP A 13 -12.65 -4.21 16.11
CA ASP A 13 -13.05 -5.46 15.46
C ASP A 13 -11.84 -6.23 14.88
N MET A 14 -10.65 -5.61 14.90
CA MET A 14 -9.39 -6.15 14.38
C MET A 14 -8.23 -5.69 15.27
N THR A 15 -7.26 -6.57 15.54
CA THR A 15 -6.04 -6.19 16.24
C THR A 15 -4.98 -5.62 15.29
N ILE A 16 -3.99 -4.91 15.83
CA ILE A 16 -2.86 -4.41 15.02
C ILE A 16 -2.10 -5.56 14.34
N ASP A 17 -1.93 -6.69 15.03
CA ASP A 17 -1.24 -7.85 14.47
C ASP A 17 -2.00 -8.45 13.27
N GLN A 18 -3.33 -8.58 13.39
CA GLN A 18 -4.18 -9.04 12.28
C GLN A 18 -4.15 -8.09 11.08
N ALA A 19 -4.12 -6.78 11.34
CA ALA A 19 -3.94 -5.78 10.28
C ALA A 19 -2.56 -5.91 9.60
N GLY A 20 -1.52 -6.19 10.38
CA GLY A 20 -0.17 -6.46 9.90
C GLY A 20 -0.12 -7.70 9.00
N ASP A 21 -0.74 -8.81 9.42
CA ASP A 21 -0.82 -10.03 8.63
C ASP A 21 -1.53 -9.81 7.29
N ALA A 22 -2.65 -9.08 7.31
CA ALA A 22 -3.40 -8.72 6.10
C ALA A 22 -2.56 -7.86 5.14
N LEU A 23 -1.79 -6.89 5.69
CA LEU A 23 -0.88 -6.06 4.91
C LEU A 23 0.21 -6.92 4.24
N ILE A 24 0.86 -7.81 5.00
CA ILE A 24 1.93 -8.66 4.47
C ILE A 24 1.42 -9.60 3.37
N GLU A 25 0.22 -10.16 3.54
CA GLU A 25 -0.38 -11.00 2.50
C GLU A 25 -0.67 -10.21 1.21
N MET A 26 -1.14 -8.96 1.32
CA MET A 26 -1.30 -8.10 0.15
C MET A 26 0.03 -7.76 -0.53
N VAL A 27 1.10 -7.47 0.24
CA VAL A 27 2.44 -7.27 -0.32
C VAL A 27 2.91 -8.52 -1.09
N LYS A 28 2.74 -9.71 -0.52
CA LYS A 28 3.11 -10.98 -1.18
C LYS A 28 2.34 -11.18 -2.49
N ARG A 29 1.04 -10.87 -2.51
CA ARG A 29 0.21 -10.97 -3.72
C ARG A 29 0.71 -10.02 -4.81
N THR A 30 1.04 -8.78 -4.44
CA THR A 30 1.59 -7.80 -5.38
C THR A 30 2.95 -8.22 -5.91
N ALA A 31 3.85 -8.68 -5.03
CA ALA A 31 5.15 -9.21 -5.43
C ALA A 31 5.05 -10.41 -6.36
N ASN A 32 4.00 -11.23 -6.23
CA ASN A 32 3.68 -12.34 -7.12
C ASN A 32 2.94 -11.93 -8.41
N GLY A 33 2.93 -10.62 -8.75
CA GLY A 33 2.44 -10.11 -10.02
C GLY A 33 0.96 -9.74 -10.06
N ARG A 34 0.24 -9.75 -8.92
CA ARG A 34 -1.06 -9.07 -8.87
C ARG A 34 -0.86 -7.56 -8.88
N VAL A 35 -1.69 -6.86 -9.62
CA VAL A 35 -1.69 -5.40 -9.66
C VAL A 35 -2.38 -4.82 -8.42
N THR A 36 -1.80 -3.75 -7.88
CA THR A 36 -2.45 -2.87 -6.90
C THR A 36 -3.56 -2.06 -7.56
N ALA A 37 -4.43 -1.47 -6.75
CA ALA A 37 -5.45 -0.56 -7.26
C ALA A 37 -4.85 0.64 -8.01
N ALA A 38 -3.73 1.19 -7.55
CA ALA A 38 -3.06 2.30 -8.22
C ALA A 38 -2.61 1.92 -9.64
N GLU A 39 -2.00 0.74 -9.79
CA GLU A 39 -1.55 0.21 -11.08
C GLU A 39 -2.72 -0.14 -12.01
N ALA A 40 -3.77 -0.78 -11.47
CA ALA A 40 -4.96 -1.15 -12.24
C ALA A 40 -5.70 0.07 -12.82
N LEU A 41 -5.61 1.22 -12.15
CA LEU A 41 -6.20 2.48 -12.58
C LEU A 41 -5.26 3.32 -13.46
N GLY A 42 -4.04 2.86 -13.69
CA GLY A 42 -3.08 3.54 -14.56
C GLY A 42 -2.40 4.75 -13.92
N HIS A 43 -2.37 4.87 -12.59
CA HIS A 43 -1.60 5.93 -11.93
C HIS A 43 -0.10 5.71 -12.17
N ARG A 44 0.55 6.69 -12.81
CA ARG A 44 1.98 6.65 -13.17
C ARG A 44 2.61 8.01 -12.90
N GLU A 45 2.79 8.31 -11.63
CA GLU A 45 3.29 9.60 -11.17
C GLU A 45 4.68 9.41 -10.54
N PHE A 46 5.67 10.16 -11.02
CA PHE A 46 7.01 10.16 -10.45
C PHE A 46 7.45 11.61 -10.21
N SER A 47 7.87 11.90 -8.99
CA SER A 47 8.55 13.15 -8.65
C SER A 47 9.95 12.81 -8.18
N MET A 48 10.97 13.31 -8.89
CA MET A 48 12.35 13.10 -8.48
C MET A 48 12.71 14.06 -7.34
N THR A 49 12.97 13.51 -6.15
CA THR A 49 13.51 14.30 -5.05
C THR A 49 14.94 14.74 -5.39
N LYS A 50 15.14 16.04 -5.59
CA LYS A 50 16.48 16.61 -5.71
C LYS A 50 17.15 16.57 -4.34
N LEU A 51 18.14 15.70 -4.19
CA LEU A 51 18.98 15.63 -2.98
C LEU A 51 19.91 16.85 -2.84
N TYR A 52 20.20 17.52 -3.95
CA TYR A 52 20.94 18.79 -3.99
C TYR A 52 20.27 19.73 -4.99
N ARG A 53 20.18 21.03 -4.66
CA ARG A 53 19.90 22.06 -5.67
C ARG A 53 21.14 22.12 -6.56
N SER A 54 20.97 22.09 -7.88
CA SER A 54 22.04 22.42 -8.81
C SER A 54 22.69 23.74 -8.36
N ALA A 55 24.03 23.78 -8.32
CA ALA A 55 24.78 25.03 -8.18
C ALA A 55 24.32 26.06 -9.24
#